data_AF-A0A183LTT8-F1
#
_entry.id   AF-A0A183LTT8-F1
#
_cell.length_a   1.000
_cell.length_b   1.000
_cell.length_c   1.000
_cell.angle_alpha   90.00
_cell.angle_beta   90.00
_cell.angle_gamma   90.00
#
_symmetry.space_group_name_H-M   'P 1'
#
loop_
_entity.id
_entity.type
_entity.pdbx_description
1 polymer ?
#
loop_
_entity_poly.entity_id
_entity_poly.type
_entity_poly.pdbx_seq_one_letter_code
_entity_poly.pdbx_strand_id
1 'polypeptide(L)'
;MVVGGSQQETLDSGFLLTTSNHHLYPMLGTRESAYVLAVTSAGVSHAVTKACSSGLHDNCGCDRTIYDHPREPNFEWSGCSDNIYFGAEFSRQFLDVRERNRLKRNPKLGLTNLHNNYVGRHFIIIYLRDKTINPPVDEKCINRITGIK
;
A
#
# COMPACT_ATOMS: atom_id res chain seq x y z
N MET A 1 -28.27 12.35 15.34
CA MET A 1 -28.15 13.47 14.40
C MET A 1 -26.95 13.15 13.51
N VAL A 2 -27.23 12.61 12.33
CA VAL A 2 -26.21 12.35 11.31
C VAL A 2 -25.88 13.69 10.67
N VAL A 3 -24.63 14.13 10.72
CA VAL A 3 -24.12 15.03 9.68
C VAL A 3 -23.43 14.13 8.67
N GLY A 4 -24.23 13.67 7.71
CA GLY A 4 -23.74 13.13 6.47
C GLY A 4 -23.28 14.32 5.63
N GLY A 5 -22.05 14.23 5.14
CA GLY A 5 -21.42 15.26 4.33
C GLY A 5 -19.92 15.04 4.32
N SER A 6 -19.46 14.32 3.29
CA SER A 6 -18.14 14.51 2.66
C SER A 6 -17.07 15.20 3.51
N GLN A 7 -16.31 14.45 4.32
CA GLN A 7 -15.00 14.92 4.81
C GLN A 7 -13.93 14.57 3.78
N GLN A 8 -14.10 15.16 2.60
CA GLN A 8 -13.02 15.78 1.86
C GLN A 8 -12.80 17.16 2.52
N GLU A 9 -11.57 17.69 2.53
CA GLU A 9 -11.13 18.96 3.18
C GLU A 9 -10.63 18.75 4.63
N THR A 10 -9.36 18.39 4.84
CA THR A 10 -8.26 19.38 4.92
C THR A 10 -6.99 19.00 4.15
N LEU A 11 -7.09 18.11 3.16
CA LEU A 11 -6.07 18.10 2.11
C LEU A 11 -6.36 19.29 1.21
N ASP A 12 -5.75 20.44 1.50
CA ASP A 12 -5.71 21.58 0.59
C ASP A 12 -5.51 21.05 -0.83
N SER A 13 -6.39 21.45 -1.73
CA SER A 13 -6.37 21.11 -3.15
C SER A 13 -5.05 21.49 -3.87
N GLY A 14 -4.10 22.09 -3.16
CA GLY A 14 -2.71 22.29 -3.60
C GLY A 14 -1.76 21.10 -3.34
N PHE A 15 -2.12 20.11 -2.52
CA PHE A 15 -1.19 19.04 -2.13
C PHE A 15 -1.15 17.84 -3.10
N LEU A 16 -2.20 17.63 -3.88
CA LEU A 16 -2.29 16.43 -4.73
C LEU A 16 -2.21 16.66 -6.24
N LEU A 17 -2.49 17.84 -6.81
CA LEU A 17 -2.51 18.02 -8.28
C LEU A 17 -2.13 19.42 -8.79
N THR A 18 -1.15 20.10 -8.20
CA THR A 18 -0.52 21.25 -8.89
C THR A 18 0.98 21.02 -9.07
N THR A 19 1.37 20.63 -10.28
CA THR A 19 2.49 21.21 -11.03
C THR A 19 2.57 20.49 -12.38
N SER A 20 1.95 21.10 -13.38
CA SER A 20 2.52 21.08 -14.73
C SER A 20 3.88 21.78 -14.64
N ASN A 21 4.90 21.06 -14.17
CA ASN A 21 6.34 21.31 -14.29
C ASN A 21 7.06 20.26 -13.42
N HIS A 22 7.97 19.50 -14.02
CA HIS A 22 8.74 18.39 -13.45
C HIS A 22 9.69 18.75 -12.27
N HIS A 23 9.38 19.75 -11.47
CA HIS A 23 10.14 20.13 -10.28
C HIS A 23 9.31 19.88 -9.02
N LEU A 24 9.22 18.60 -8.65
CA LEU A 24 8.85 18.20 -7.31
C LEU A 24 9.77 18.98 -6.35
N TYR A 25 9.19 19.87 -5.54
CA TYR A 25 9.92 20.62 -4.51
C TYR A 25 10.92 19.68 -3.82
N PRO A 26 12.17 20.10 -3.62
CA PRO A 26 13.14 19.26 -2.93
C PRO A 26 12.59 19.00 -1.53
N MET A 27 12.03 17.80 -1.32
CA MET A 27 11.52 17.36 -0.01
C MET A 27 12.61 17.66 1.01
N LEU A 28 12.37 18.66 1.86
CA LEU A 28 13.32 19.09 2.87
C LEU A 28 13.43 17.98 3.91
N GLY A 29 14.56 17.91 4.63
CA GLY A 29 14.76 16.95 5.73
C GLY A 29 13.93 17.30 6.98
N THR A 30 12.64 17.59 6.82
CA THR A 30 11.69 17.93 7.90
C THR A 30 10.81 16.75 8.26
N ARG A 31 10.10 16.87 9.40
CA ARG A 31 9.20 15.80 9.89
C ARG A 31 7.99 15.62 8.99
N GLU A 32 7.47 16.70 8.43
CA GLU A 32 6.30 16.72 7.54
C GLU A 32 6.65 15.99 6.24
N SER A 33 7.83 16.27 5.66
CA SER A 33 8.32 15.57 4.47
C SER A 33 8.49 14.06 4.74
N ALA A 34 8.97 13.69 5.93
CA ALA A 34 9.09 12.28 6.31
C ALA A 34 7.72 11.57 6.34
N TYR A 35 6.72 12.20 6.93
CA TYR A 35 5.35 11.69 6.96
C TYR A 35 4.77 11.53 5.54
N VAL A 36 4.92 12.54 4.69
CA VAL A 36 4.43 12.52 3.31
C VAL A 36 5.05 11.39 2.50
N LEU A 37 6.37 11.19 2.61
CA LEU A 37 7.07 10.10 1.92
C LEU A 37 6.58 8.72 2.39
N ALA A 38 6.39 8.55 3.70
CA ALA A 38 5.85 7.31 4.26
C ALA A 38 4.40 7.05 3.79
N VAL A 39 3.50 8.02 3.88
CA VAL A 39 2.10 7.85 3.46
C VAL A 39 1.98 7.66 1.95
N THR A 40 2.76 8.40 1.15
CA THR A 40 2.75 8.26 -0.31
C THR A 40 3.22 6.86 -0.72
N SER A 41 4.33 6.39 -0.14
CA SER A 41 4.85 5.05 -0.46
C SER A 41 3.93 3.92 -0.01
N ALA A 42 3.26 4.07 1.14
CA ALA A 42 2.20 3.17 1.59
C ALA A 42 0.98 3.20 0.65
N GLY A 43 0.52 4.39 0.27
CA GLY A 43 -0.64 4.60 -0.59
C GLY A 43 -0.45 4.03 -1.99
N VAL A 44 0.71 4.25 -2.62
CA VAL A 44 1.06 3.63 -3.91
C VAL A 44 1.05 2.11 -3.79
N SER A 45 1.64 1.56 -2.74
CA SER A 45 1.67 0.11 -2.54
C SER A 45 0.25 -0.47 -2.41
N HIS A 46 -0.61 0.17 -1.61
CA HIS A 46 -1.98 -0.25 -1.41
C HIS A 46 -2.82 -0.17 -2.69
N ALA A 47 -2.75 0.97 -3.40
CA ALA A 47 -3.52 1.20 -4.61
C ALA A 47 -3.15 0.20 -5.73
N VAL A 48 -1.86 -0.06 -5.92
CA VAL A 48 -1.38 -1.04 -6.90
C VAL A 48 -1.83 -2.45 -6.53
N THR A 49 -1.67 -2.84 -5.27
CA THR A 49 -2.14 -4.15 -4.78
C THR A 49 -3.63 -4.34 -5.02
N LYS A 50 -4.46 -3.33 -4.74
CA LYS A 50 -5.91 -3.39 -4.98
C LYS A 50 -6.29 -3.41 -6.46
N ALA A 51 -5.57 -2.66 -7.29
CA ALA A 51 -5.76 -2.73 -8.74
C ALA A 51 -5.44 -4.14 -9.27
N CYS A 52 -4.36 -4.76 -8.80
CA CYS A 52 -3.98 -6.11 -9.20
C CYS A 52 -4.99 -7.17 -8.75
N SER A 53 -5.49 -7.10 -7.51
CA SER A 53 -6.49 -8.05 -7.02
C SER A 53 -7.89 -7.86 -7.62
N SER A 54 -8.18 -6.69 -8.21
CA SER A 54 -9.43 -6.46 -8.94
C SER A 54 -9.50 -7.20 -10.30
N GLY A 55 -8.38 -7.74 -10.78
CA GLY A 55 -8.32 -8.47 -12.06
C GLY A 55 -8.36 -7.56 -13.30
N LEU A 56 -8.18 -6.25 -13.13
CA LEU A 56 -8.25 -5.28 -14.23
C LEU A 56 -6.94 -5.12 -15.02
N HIS A 57 -5.86 -5.81 -14.61
CA HIS A 57 -4.53 -5.65 -15.21
C HIS A 57 -3.83 -6.98 -15.40
N ASP A 58 -3.31 -7.24 -16.60
CA ASP A 58 -2.75 -8.54 -16.98
C ASP A 58 -1.36 -8.83 -16.38
N ASN A 59 -0.61 -7.79 -16.02
CA ASN A 59 0.78 -7.91 -15.56
C ASN A 59 0.91 -8.23 -14.06
N CYS A 60 -0.20 -8.30 -13.33
CA CYS A 60 -0.20 -8.61 -11.90
C CYS A 60 -1.51 -9.31 -11.49
N GLY A 61 -1.57 -9.85 -10.28
CA GLY A 61 -2.75 -10.57 -9.82
C GLY A 61 -2.72 -10.94 -8.35
N CYS A 62 -3.59 -11.87 -7.98
CA CYS A 62 -3.73 -12.37 -6.62
C CYS A 62 -2.47 -13.07 -6.12
N ASP A 63 -2.24 -13.01 -4.81
CA ASP A 63 -1.24 -13.82 -4.13
C ASP A 63 -1.66 -15.30 -4.16
N ARG A 64 -0.78 -16.15 -4.70
CA ARG A 64 -1.01 -17.59 -4.85
C ARG A 64 -0.31 -18.42 -3.78
N THR A 65 0.55 -17.81 -2.95
CA THR A 65 1.27 -18.52 -1.89
C THR A 65 0.34 -19.13 -0.84
N ILE A 66 -0.89 -18.61 -0.75
CA ILE A 66 -1.96 -19.14 0.11
C ILE A 66 -2.37 -20.58 -0.25
N TYR A 67 -2.15 -21.01 -1.49
CA TYR A 67 -2.45 -22.37 -1.96
C TYR A 67 -1.31 -23.35 -1.72
N ASP A 68 -0.14 -22.89 -1.27
CA ASP A 68 1.02 -23.75 -0.99
C ASP A 68 0.93 -24.44 0.38
N HIS A 69 -0.13 -24.18 1.15
CA HIS A 69 -0.38 -24.81 2.46
C HIS A 69 -1.07 -26.17 2.32
N PRO A 70 -0.80 -27.13 3.23
CA PRO A 70 -1.50 -28.40 3.26
C PRO A 70 -3.01 -28.18 3.35
N ARG A 71 -3.77 -28.88 2.50
CA ARG A 71 -5.23 -28.81 2.54
C ARG A 71 -5.74 -29.33 3.88
N GLU A 72 -6.50 -28.50 4.58
CA GLU A 72 -7.25 -28.93 5.75
C GLU A 72 -8.59 -29.53 5.31
N PRO A 73 -9.05 -30.66 5.90
CA PRO A 73 -10.22 -31.39 5.42
C PRO A 73 -11.54 -30.61 5.51
N ASN A 74 -11.62 -29.56 6.32
CA ASN A 74 -12.84 -28.76 6.54
C ASN A 74 -12.66 -27.27 6.18
N PHE A 75 -11.58 -26.92 5.50
CA PHE A 75 -11.30 -25.52 5.16
C PHE A 75 -10.65 -25.42 3.78
N GLU A 76 -11.24 -24.60 2.93
CA GLU A 76 -10.74 -24.31 1.60
C GLU A 76 -10.54 -22.80 1.42
N TRP A 77 -9.32 -22.42 1.04
CA TRP A 77 -9.04 -21.06 0.61
C TRP A 77 -9.76 -20.75 -0.70
N SER A 78 -10.55 -19.70 -0.72
CA SER A 78 -11.24 -19.22 -1.93
C SER A 78 -11.13 -17.71 -2.08
N GLY A 79 -11.27 -17.22 -3.32
CA GLY A 79 -11.20 -15.80 -3.64
C GLY A 79 -9.82 -15.35 -4.11
N CYS A 80 -9.59 -14.03 -4.05
CA CYS A 80 -8.34 -13.39 -4.49
C CYS A 80 -7.65 -12.77 -3.28
N SER A 81 -6.50 -13.32 -2.88
CA SER A 81 -5.67 -12.72 -1.84
C SER A 81 -4.88 -11.54 -2.43
N ASP A 82 -4.83 -10.43 -1.70
CA ASP A 82 -4.08 -9.24 -2.10
C ASP A 82 -2.56 -9.50 -2.06
N ASN A 83 -1.87 -9.35 -3.19
CA ASN A 83 -0.40 -9.43 -3.22
C ASN A 83 0.23 -8.09 -2.81
N ILE A 84 0.35 -7.83 -1.50
CA ILE A 84 0.95 -6.60 -0.98
C ILE A 84 2.45 -6.49 -1.28
N TYR A 85 3.16 -7.61 -1.41
CA TYR A 85 4.58 -7.59 -1.75
C TYR A 85 4.81 -7.06 -3.17
N PHE A 86 3.93 -7.39 -4.11
CA PHE A 86 3.97 -6.83 -5.46
C PHE A 86 3.78 -5.31 -5.44
N GLY A 87 2.75 -4.80 -4.74
CA GLY A 87 2.51 -3.36 -4.63
C GLY A 87 3.66 -2.62 -3.95
N ALA A 88 4.24 -3.19 -2.90
CA ALA A 88 5.39 -2.62 -2.20
C ALA A 88 6.64 -2.58 -3.10
N GLU A 89 6.90 -3.62 -3.89
CA GLU A 89 8.01 -3.67 -4.83
C GLU A 89 7.83 -2.64 -5.96
N PHE A 90 6.62 -2.51 -6.50
CA PHE A 90 6.28 -1.46 -7.47
C PHE A 90 6.55 -0.06 -6.88
N SER A 91 6.05 0.21 -5.67
CA SER A 91 6.27 1.47 -4.95
C SER A 91 7.77 1.76 -4.75
N ARG A 92 8.57 0.73 -4.43
CA ARG A 92 10.03 0.83 -4.33
C ARG A 92 10.67 1.22 -5.65
N GLN A 93 10.33 0.53 -6.73
CA GLN A 93 10.89 0.82 -8.06
C GLN A 93 10.50 2.20 -8.58
N PHE A 94 9.28 2.65 -8.28
CA PHE A 94 8.77 3.94 -8.74
C PHE A 94 9.32 5.12 -7.94
N LEU A 95 9.26 5.07 -6.60
CA LEU A 95 9.57 6.23 -5.74
C LEU A 95 11.06 6.36 -5.40
N ASP A 96 11.80 5.25 -5.33
CA ASP A 96 13.19 5.29 -4.84
C ASP A 96 14.20 5.73 -5.91
N VAL A 97 13.86 5.71 -7.21
CA VAL A 97 14.76 6.09 -8.31
C VAL A 97 15.31 7.50 -8.13
N ARG A 98 14.43 8.45 -7.78
CA ARG A 98 14.84 9.84 -7.56
C ARG A 98 15.76 9.99 -6.34
N GLU A 99 15.46 9.26 -5.27
CA GLU A 99 16.22 9.33 -4.02
C GLU A 99 17.60 8.65 -4.15
N ARG A 100 17.69 7.56 -4.91
CA ARG A 100 18.97 6.93 -5.29
C ARG A 100 19.86 7.89 -6.08
N ASN A 101 19.30 8.64 -7.02
CA ASN A 101 20.04 9.68 -7.75
C ASN A 101 20.47 10.83 -6.83
N ARG A 102 19.72 11.11 -5.77
CA ARG A 102 20.05 12.13 -4.76
C ARG A 102 21.25 11.72 -3.90
N LEU A 103 21.55 10.42 -3.74
CA LEU A 103 22.71 9.96 -2.98
C LEU A 103 24.04 10.53 -3.47
N LYS A 104 24.17 10.86 -4.77
CA LYS A 104 25.38 11.47 -5.34
C LYS A 104 25.59 12.93 -4.93
N ARG A 105 24.51 13.66 -4.64
CA ARG A 105 24.52 15.11 -4.38
C ARG A 105 24.29 15.45 -2.91
N ASN A 106 23.40 14.71 -2.24
CA ASN A 106 23.08 14.87 -0.84
C ASN A 106 22.77 13.50 -0.22
N PRO A 107 23.81 12.75 0.21
CA PRO A 107 23.66 11.41 0.76
C PRO A 107 22.75 11.35 1.99
N LYS A 108 22.86 12.33 2.90
CA LYS A 108 22.07 12.39 4.13
C LYS A 108 20.58 12.45 3.80
N LEU A 109 20.17 13.41 2.97
CA LEU A 109 18.77 13.56 2.58
C LEU A 109 18.26 12.36 1.77
N GLY A 110 19.06 11.84 0.84
CA GLY A 110 18.69 10.67 0.04
C GLY A 110 18.46 9.42 0.91
N LEU A 111 19.33 9.15 1.88
CA LEU A 111 19.17 8.05 2.82
C LEU A 111 17.95 8.22 3.73
N THR A 112 17.71 9.44 4.24
CA THR A 112 16.52 9.73 5.05
C THR A 112 15.24 9.49 4.26
N ASN A 113 15.17 9.95 3.01
CA ASN A 113 13.98 9.77 2.18
C ASN A 113 13.76 8.30 1.80
N LEU A 114 14.82 7.56 1.46
CA LEU A 114 14.74 6.11 1.23
C LEU A 114 14.23 5.37 2.47
N HIS A 115 14.69 5.77 3.66
CA HIS A 115 14.21 5.22 4.93
C HIS A 115 12.72 5.51 5.13
N ASN A 116 12.27 6.75 4.94
CA ASN A 116 10.86 7.12 5.11
C ASN A 116 9.95 6.36 4.13
N ASN A 117 10.36 6.23 2.86
CA ASN A 117 9.67 5.40 1.88
C ASN A 117 9.61 3.92 2.32
N TYR A 118 10.72 3.39 2.85
CA TYR A 118 10.77 2.02 3.35
C TYR A 118 9.80 1.81 4.52
N VAL A 119 9.78 2.73 5.50
CA VAL A 119 8.89 2.67 6.65
C VAL A 119 7.42 2.66 6.23
N GLY A 120 7.04 3.50 5.28
CA GLY A 120 5.67 3.53 4.73
C GLY A 120 5.25 2.21 4.10
N ARG A 121 6.09 1.64 3.23
CA ARG A 121 5.84 0.32 2.62
C ARG A 121 5.80 -0.80 3.66
N HIS A 122 6.70 -0.77 4.64
CA HIS A 122 6.74 -1.78 5.67
C HIS A 122 5.48 -1.74 6.55
N PHE A 123 5.01 -0.55 6.90
CA PHE A 123 3.78 -0.36 7.66
C PHE A 123 2.57 -0.99 6.97
N ILE A 124 2.40 -0.77 5.66
CA ILE A 124 1.24 -1.34 4.96
C ILE A 124 1.35 -2.86 4.81
N ILE A 125 2.56 -3.42 4.66
CA ILE A 125 2.78 -4.87 4.65
C ILE A 125 2.32 -5.49 5.98
N ILE A 126 2.76 -4.94 7.12
CA ILE A 126 2.36 -5.48 8.43
C ILE A 126 0.86 -5.31 8.67
N TYR A 127 0.29 -4.16 8.29
CA TYR A 127 -1.12 -3.85 8.50
C TYR A 127 -2.05 -4.76 7.69
N LEU A 128 -1.75 -4.97 6.41
CA LEU A 128 -2.56 -5.85 5.57
C LEU A 128 -2.35 -7.32 5.94
N ARG A 129 -1.14 -7.72 6.33
CA ARG A 129 -0.89 -9.09 6.82
C ARG A 129 -1.68 -9.38 8.10
N ASP A 130 -1.70 -8.46 9.05
CA ASP A 130 -2.50 -8.63 10.28
C ASP A 130 -3.99 -8.74 9.96
N LYS A 131 -4.51 -7.92 9.04
CA LYS A 131 -5.90 -8.06 8.54
C LYS A 131 -6.19 -9.40 7.83
N THR A 132 -5.21 -10.03 7.20
CA THR A 132 -5.39 -11.35 6.57
C THR A 132 -5.34 -12.50 7.57
N ILE A 133 -4.53 -12.39 8.63
CA ILE A 133 -4.36 -13.45 9.65
C ILE A 133 -5.45 -13.35 10.72
N ASN A 134 -5.77 -12.12 11.13
CA ASN A 134 -6.84 -11.78 12.06
C ASN A 134 -7.85 -10.90 11.32
N PRO A 135 -8.61 -11.44 10.37
CA PRO A 135 -9.67 -10.67 9.76
C PRO A 135 -10.60 -10.16 10.86
N PRO A 136 -11.02 -8.87 10.82
CA PRO A 136 -12.20 -8.46 11.56
C PRO A 136 -13.28 -9.50 11.28
N VAL A 137 -14.00 -9.92 12.32
CA VAL A 137 -15.09 -10.88 12.20
C VAL A 137 -16.21 -10.23 11.39
N ASP A 138 -15.99 -10.10 10.08
CA ASP A 138 -16.96 -9.65 9.11
C ASP A 138 -17.74 -10.91 8.75
N GLU A 139 -19.04 -10.89 9.07
CA GLU A 139 -19.99 -12.01 8.93
C GLU A 139 -19.95 -12.64 7.52
N LYS A 140 -19.44 -11.90 6.53
CA LYS A 140 -19.22 -12.33 5.14
C LYS A 140 -18.11 -13.38 4.93
N CYS A 141 -17.03 -13.40 5.73
CA CYS A 141 -15.97 -14.41 5.59
C CYS A 141 -16.31 -15.72 6.31
N ILE A 142 -17.07 -15.67 7.41
CA ILE A 142 -17.47 -16.86 8.18
C ILE A 142 -18.52 -17.69 7.42
N ASN A 143 -19.47 -17.04 6.75
CA ASN A 143 -20.57 -17.73 6.07
C ASN A 143 -20.18 -18.51 4.79
N ARG A 144 -18.88 -18.58 4.47
CA ARG A 144 -18.36 -19.45 3.39
C ARG A 144 -17.62 -20.69 3.88
N ILE A 145 -17.25 -20.73 5.17
CA ILE A 145 -16.55 -21.87 5.80
C ILE A 145 -17.57 -22.84 6.40
N THR A 146 -18.71 -22.34 6.89
CA THR A 146 -19.82 -23.16 7.33
C THR A 146 -20.77 -23.45 6.16
N GLY A 147 -20.34 -24.32 5.25
CA GLY A 147 -21.24 -25.01 4.32
C GLY A 147 -22.24 -25.96 5.02
N ILE A 148 -22.86 -25.52 6.11
CA ILE A 148 -23.99 -26.19 6.75
C ILE A 148 -25.27 -25.61 6.14
N LYS A 149 -25.67 -26.19 5.02
CA LYS A 149 -27.05 -26.66 4.83
C LYS A 149 -26.99 -28.13 4.48
#